data_AF-A0A7Y9EID0-F1
#
_entry.id   AF-A0A7Y9EID0-F1
#
_cell.length_a   1.000
_cell.length_b   1.000
_cell.length_c   1.000
_cell.angle_alpha   90.00
_cell.angle_beta   90.00
_cell.angle_gamma   90.00
#
_symmetry.space_group_name_H-M   'P 1'
#
loop_
_entity.id
_entity.type
_entity.pdbx_description
1 polymer ?
#
loop_
_entity_poly.entity_id
_entity_poly.type
_entity_poly.pdbx_seq_one_letter_code
_entity_poly.pdbx_strand_id
1 'polypeptide(L)'
;MNALAAIASELAARTAPESAAECMELAETLAAASDVQESALVGFIARVDESGELRRWGFPSAQAWLRSRLGMRDQRAKERITLARHLHRLPAVTELLARGELSYGYATTVADAVARLDDDDCAKAEILLLDMVGQGFSPGKVAAFGRRIREVITERDGHDQAPPGRAARV
;
A
#
# COMPACT_ATOMS: atom_id res chain seq x y z
N MET A 1 -2.49 22.89 -7.36
CA MET A 1 -2.81 22.58 -5.94
C MET A 1 -4.00 23.37 -5.40
N ASN A 2 -4.20 24.65 -5.73
CA ASN A 2 -5.36 25.42 -5.26
C ASN A 2 -6.73 24.91 -5.76
N ALA A 3 -6.82 24.31 -6.95
CA ALA A 3 -8.08 23.77 -7.47
C ALA A 3 -8.61 22.56 -6.66
N LEU A 4 -7.72 21.65 -6.23
CA LEU A 4 -8.11 20.49 -5.43
C LEU A 4 -8.71 20.93 -4.09
N ALA A 5 -8.09 21.89 -3.42
CA ALA A 5 -8.58 22.44 -2.16
C ALA A 5 -9.96 23.10 -2.34
N ALA A 6 -10.16 23.87 -3.42
CA ALA A 6 -11.44 24.49 -3.72
C ALA A 6 -12.55 23.45 -3.94
N ILE A 7 -12.29 22.41 -4.74
CA ILE A 7 -13.24 21.30 -4.99
C ILE A 7 -13.55 20.56 -3.69
N ALA A 8 -12.54 20.24 -2.88
CA ALA A 8 -12.75 19.55 -1.61
C ALA A 8 -13.58 20.40 -0.63
N SER A 9 -13.34 21.71 -0.57
CA SER A 9 -14.16 22.62 0.25
C SER A 9 -15.60 22.73 -0.24
N GLU A 10 -15.82 22.78 -1.56
CA GLU A 10 -17.16 22.78 -2.14
C GLU A 10 -17.90 21.48 -1.79
N LEU A 11 -17.27 20.31 -2.02
CA LEU A 11 -17.84 19.01 -1.68
C LEU A 11 -18.18 18.90 -0.19
N ALA A 12 -17.31 19.38 0.70
CA ALA A 12 -17.53 19.34 2.13
C ALA A 12 -18.67 20.26 2.60
N ALA A 13 -19.01 21.30 1.84
CA ALA A 13 -20.10 22.23 2.17
C ALA A 13 -21.47 21.72 1.70
N ARG A 14 -21.53 20.68 0.86
CA ARG A 14 -22.79 20.13 0.36
C ARG A 14 -23.55 19.39 1.44
N THR A 15 -24.86 19.58 1.47
CA THR A 15 -25.77 18.75 2.28
C THR A 15 -25.84 17.35 1.67
N ALA A 16 -25.81 16.31 2.51
CA ALA A 16 -26.03 14.95 2.05
C ALA A 16 -27.43 14.81 1.43
N PRO A 17 -27.60 14.09 0.31
CA PRO A 17 -28.91 13.80 -0.25
C PRO A 17 -29.82 13.07 0.75
N GLU A 18 -31.13 13.24 0.61
CA GLU A 18 -32.10 12.51 1.44
C GLU A 18 -32.15 11.01 1.12
N SER A 19 -31.79 10.64 -0.13
CA SER A 19 -31.78 9.25 -0.58
C SER A 19 -30.53 8.51 -0.08
N ALA A 20 -30.73 7.42 0.65
CA ALA A 20 -29.65 6.54 1.08
C ALA A 20 -28.91 5.88 -0.10
N ALA A 21 -29.62 5.52 -1.18
CA ALA A 21 -29.02 4.93 -2.36
C ALA A 21 -28.08 5.92 -3.07
N GLU A 22 -28.53 7.18 -3.21
CA GLU A 22 -27.69 8.24 -3.78
C GLU A 22 -26.46 8.52 -2.89
N CYS A 23 -26.63 8.50 -1.57
CA CYS A 23 -25.50 8.62 -0.64
C CYS A 23 -24.47 7.50 -0.82
N MET A 24 -24.89 6.25 -1.07
CA MET A 24 -23.97 5.14 -1.32
C MET A 24 -23.16 5.36 -2.60
N GLU A 25 -23.83 5.68 -3.72
CA GLU A 25 -23.16 5.91 -5.01
C GLU A 25 -22.17 7.09 -4.96
N LEU A 26 -22.56 8.19 -4.30
CA LEU A 26 -21.68 9.34 -4.10
C LEU A 26 -20.50 9.02 -3.18
N ALA A 27 -20.71 8.23 -2.13
CA ALA A 27 -19.64 7.81 -1.23
C ALA A 27 -18.60 6.94 -1.95
N GLU A 28 -19.05 6.00 -2.78
CA GLU A 28 -18.17 5.15 -3.59
C GLU A 28 -17.38 5.98 -4.62
N THR A 29 -18.04 6.93 -5.28
CA THR A 29 -17.39 7.86 -6.22
C THR A 29 -16.33 8.72 -5.53
N LEU A 30 -16.66 9.28 -4.36
CA LEU A 30 -15.72 10.09 -3.57
C LEU A 30 -14.55 9.26 -3.04
N ALA A 31 -14.80 8.01 -2.65
CA ALA A 31 -13.76 7.08 -2.22
C ALA A 31 -12.77 6.79 -3.35
N ALA A 32 -13.24 6.48 -4.56
CA ALA A 32 -12.37 6.27 -5.72
C ALA A 32 -11.53 7.52 -6.06
N ALA A 33 -12.13 8.72 -6.00
CA ALA A 33 -11.39 9.96 -6.17
C ALA A 33 -10.36 10.21 -5.06
N SER A 34 -10.65 9.75 -3.83
CA SER A 34 -9.72 9.81 -2.70
C SER A 34 -8.57 8.83 -2.88
N ASP A 35 -8.80 7.64 -3.45
CA ASP A 35 -7.76 6.65 -3.75
C ASP A 35 -6.72 7.19 -4.75
N VAL A 36 -7.17 7.90 -5.79
CA VAL A 36 -6.27 8.59 -6.74
C VAL A 36 -5.44 9.67 -6.04
N GLN A 37 -6.05 10.43 -5.13
CA GLN A 37 -5.32 11.43 -4.33
C GLN A 37 -4.30 10.78 -3.38
N GLU A 38 -4.65 9.64 -2.79
CA GLU A 38 -3.72 8.85 -1.96
C GLU A 38 -2.56 8.31 -2.79
N SER A 39 -2.79 7.89 -4.05
CA SER A 39 -1.72 7.53 -4.99
C SER A 39 -0.68 8.64 -5.12
N ALA A 40 -1.15 9.87 -5.37
CA ALA A 40 -0.28 11.04 -5.49
C ALA A 40 0.45 11.35 -4.17
N LEU A 41 -0.26 11.30 -3.03
CA LEU A 41 0.33 11.52 -1.71
C LEU A 41 1.45 10.51 -1.41
N VAL A 42 1.20 9.23 -1.68
CA VAL A 42 2.19 8.16 -1.45
C VAL A 42 3.41 8.35 -2.35
N GLY A 43 3.23 8.80 -3.60
CA GLY A 43 4.34 9.20 -4.47
C GLY A 43 5.18 10.34 -3.89
N PHE A 44 4.56 11.35 -3.28
CA PHE A 44 5.29 12.42 -2.58
C PHE A 44 6.04 11.90 -1.34
N ILE A 45 5.41 11.01 -0.58
CA ILE A 45 6.02 10.38 0.59
C ILE A 45 7.27 9.57 0.17
N ALA A 46 7.19 8.79 -0.91
CA ALA A 46 8.32 8.03 -1.44
C ALA A 46 9.50 8.95 -1.75
N ARG A 47 9.24 10.03 -2.49
CA ARG A 47 10.28 11.00 -2.86
C ARG A 47 10.94 11.68 -1.66
N VAL A 48 10.15 12.00 -0.63
CA VAL A 48 10.65 12.60 0.63
C VAL A 48 11.48 11.60 1.43
N ASP A 49 11.00 10.36 1.59
CA ASP A 49 11.68 9.29 2.34
C ASP A 49 13.06 8.98 1.73
N GLU A 50 13.16 8.97 0.40
CA GLU A 50 14.42 8.73 -0.35
C GLU A 50 15.38 9.94 -0.37
N SER A 51 14.85 11.17 -0.27
CA SER A 51 15.65 12.40 -0.48
C SER A 51 16.60 12.78 0.66
N GLY A 52 16.33 12.30 1.88
CA GLY A 52 16.99 12.80 3.11
C GLY A 52 16.59 14.23 3.53
N GLU A 53 15.66 14.89 2.83
CA GLU A 53 15.20 16.26 3.10
C GLU A 53 14.67 16.40 4.53
N LEU A 54 14.05 15.35 5.07
CA LEU A 54 13.53 15.28 6.44
C LEU A 54 14.54 15.77 7.50
N ARG A 55 15.83 15.45 7.34
CA ARG A 55 16.88 15.87 8.28
C ARG A 55 17.06 17.39 8.31
N ARG A 56 16.94 18.06 7.16
CA ARG A 56 17.01 19.53 7.07
C ARG A 56 15.87 20.21 7.83
N TRP A 57 14.74 19.52 7.94
CA TRP A 57 13.56 19.98 8.67
C TRP A 57 13.47 19.43 10.10
N GLY A 58 14.53 18.78 10.60
CA GLY A 58 14.60 18.27 11.97
C GLY A 58 13.77 17.01 12.24
N PHE A 59 13.31 16.30 11.20
CA PHE A 59 12.58 15.05 11.36
C PHE A 59 13.53 13.85 11.29
N PRO A 60 13.51 12.94 12.28
CA PRO A 60 14.39 11.76 12.29
C PRO A 60 13.97 10.67 11.31
N SER A 61 12.72 10.69 10.81
CA SER A 61 12.18 9.72 9.86
C SER A 61 10.93 10.26 9.15
N ALA A 62 10.54 9.64 8.03
CA ALA A 62 9.28 9.96 7.36
C ALA A 62 8.08 9.73 8.29
N GLN A 63 8.13 8.69 9.13
CA GLN A 63 7.08 8.41 10.11
C GLN A 63 6.93 9.54 11.13
N ALA A 64 8.03 10.09 11.64
CA ALA A 64 7.98 11.23 12.56
C ALA A 64 7.37 12.46 11.87
N TRP A 65 7.77 12.73 10.62
CA TRP A 65 7.20 13.82 9.83
C TRP A 65 5.70 13.66 9.58
N LEU A 66 5.24 12.50 9.12
CA LEU A 66 3.81 12.23 8.86
C LEU A 66 2.96 12.39 10.13
N ARG A 67 3.46 11.91 11.27
CA ARG A 67 2.77 12.06 12.56
C ARG A 67 2.71 13.51 13.01
N SER A 68 3.82 14.24 12.89
CA SER A 68 3.93 15.62 13.41
C SER A 68 3.29 16.66 12.50
N ARG A 69 3.38 16.51 11.17
CA ARG A 69 2.92 17.52 10.20
C ARG A 69 1.59 17.18 9.56
N LEU A 70 1.28 15.90 9.39
CA LEU A 70 0.04 15.45 8.76
C LEU A 70 -0.94 14.86 9.80
N GLY A 71 -0.60 14.90 11.10
CA GLY A 71 -1.48 14.46 12.18
C GLY A 71 -1.81 12.96 12.15
N MET A 72 -1.02 12.15 11.44
CA MET A 72 -1.33 10.74 11.24
C MET A 72 -1.11 9.93 12.52
N ARG A 73 -2.00 8.96 12.76
CA ARG A 73 -1.76 7.88 13.73
C ARG A 73 -0.64 6.96 13.23
N ASP A 74 -0.04 6.22 14.15
CA ASP A 74 1.14 5.39 13.86
C ASP A 74 0.92 4.40 12.72
N GLN A 75 -0.17 3.65 12.81
CA GLN A 75 -0.54 2.63 11.83
C GLN A 75 -0.78 3.25 10.44
N ARG A 76 -1.53 4.36 10.39
CA ARG A 76 -1.84 5.14 9.17
C ARG A 76 -0.56 5.62 8.47
N ALA A 77 0.45 6.04 9.25
CA ALA A 77 1.75 6.46 8.72
C ALA A 77 2.56 5.28 8.19
N LYS A 78 2.60 4.16 8.93
CA LYS A 78 3.31 2.94 8.50
C LYS A 78 2.77 2.38 7.19
N GLU A 79 1.46 2.29 7.04
CA GLU A 79 0.82 1.83 5.79
C GLU A 79 1.27 2.63 4.57
N ARG A 80 1.29 3.97 4.68
CA ARG A 80 1.74 4.86 3.58
C ARG A 80 3.21 4.69 3.29
N ILE A 81 4.04 4.57 4.32
CA ILE A 81 5.48 4.40 4.16
C ILE A 81 5.78 3.03 3.52
N THR A 82 5.09 1.97 3.94
CA THR A 82 5.24 0.64 3.34
C THR A 82 4.87 0.67 1.86
N LEU A 83 3.72 1.24 1.50
CA LEU A 83 3.31 1.36 0.10
C LEU A 83 4.27 2.25 -0.70
N ALA A 84 4.68 3.41 -0.16
CA ALA A 84 5.61 4.34 -0.79
C ALA A 84 6.94 3.66 -1.17
N ARG A 85 7.50 2.86 -0.26
CA ARG A 85 8.74 2.11 -0.49
C ARG A 85 8.61 0.99 -1.51
N HIS A 86 7.39 0.50 -1.76
CA HIS A 86 7.14 -0.62 -2.67
C HIS A 86 6.60 -0.20 -4.03
N LEU A 87 6.32 1.08 -4.29
CA LEU A 87 5.78 1.55 -5.58
C LEU A 87 6.59 1.04 -6.78
N HIS A 88 7.93 1.08 -6.69
CA HIS A 88 8.82 0.63 -7.77
C HIS A 88 8.84 -0.89 -7.96
N ARG A 89 8.48 -1.66 -6.92
CA ARG A 89 8.41 -3.13 -6.93
C ARG A 89 7.02 -3.66 -7.26
N LEU A 90 6.04 -2.76 -7.29
CA LEU A 90 4.61 -3.04 -7.50
C LEU A 90 4.04 -2.15 -8.61
N PRO A 91 4.54 -2.27 -9.86
CA PRO A 91 4.12 -1.41 -10.96
C PRO A 91 2.61 -1.54 -11.27
N ALA A 92 2.02 -2.74 -11.20
CA ALA A 92 0.61 -2.95 -11.52
C ALA A 92 -0.30 -2.35 -10.45
N VAL A 93 0.02 -2.54 -9.15
CA VAL A 93 -0.69 -1.89 -8.04
C VAL A 93 -0.60 -0.37 -8.18
N THR A 94 0.57 0.16 -8.50
CA THR A 94 0.80 1.60 -8.65
C THR A 94 -0.04 2.20 -9.77
N GLU A 95 -0.09 1.53 -10.92
CA GLU A 95 -0.89 1.94 -12.08
C GLU A 95 -2.39 1.91 -11.78
N LEU A 96 -2.89 0.82 -11.23
CA LEU A 96 -4.32 0.67 -10.90
C LEU A 96 -4.76 1.67 -9.83
N LEU A 97 -3.94 1.90 -8.79
CA LEU A 97 -4.24 2.89 -7.76
C LEU A 97 -4.27 4.31 -8.34
N ALA A 98 -3.32 4.65 -9.22
CA ALA A 98 -3.29 5.96 -9.88
C ALA A 98 -4.50 6.21 -10.81
N ARG A 99 -5.12 5.15 -11.33
CA ARG A 99 -6.35 5.22 -12.13
C ARG A 99 -7.64 5.20 -11.31
N GLY A 100 -7.54 4.89 -10.01
CA GLY A 100 -8.72 4.68 -9.15
C GLY A 100 -9.41 3.33 -9.40
N GLU A 101 -8.72 2.39 -10.06
CA GLU A 101 -9.20 1.03 -10.34
C GLU A 101 -8.85 0.03 -9.22
N LEU A 102 -7.99 0.45 -8.28
CA LEU A 102 -7.65 -0.29 -7.07
C LEU A 102 -7.76 0.64 -5.86
N SER A 103 -8.48 0.22 -4.82
CA SER A 103 -8.60 1.03 -3.62
C SER A 103 -7.29 1.06 -2.82
N TYR A 104 -7.05 2.15 -2.08
CA TYR A 104 -5.89 2.31 -1.21
C TYR A 104 -5.78 1.18 -0.18
N GLY A 105 -6.91 0.66 0.30
CA GLY A 105 -6.95 -0.47 1.23
C GLY A 105 -6.38 -1.76 0.61
N TYR A 106 -6.70 -2.06 -0.65
CA TYR A 106 -6.09 -3.20 -1.34
C TYR A 106 -4.62 -2.94 -1.67
N ALA A 107 -4.27 -1.75 -2.14
CA ALA A 107 -2.88 -1.41 -2.45
C ALA A 107 -1.94 -1.59 -1.24
N THR A 108 -2.34 -1.07 -0.07
CA THR A 108 -1.58 -1.26 1.17
C THR A 108 -1.55 -2.71 1.66
N THR A 109 -2.64 -3.46 1.45
CA THR A 109 -2.69 -4.90 1.75
C THR A 109 -1.67 -5.69 0.92
N VAL A 110 -1.59 -5.41 -0.39
CA VAL A 110 -0.62 -6.05 -1.28
C VAL A 110 0.81 -5.64 -0.89
N ALA A 111 1.05 -4.35 -0.66
CA ALA A 111 2.37 -3.86 -0.25
C ALA A 111 2.86 -4.48 1.06
N ASP A 112 1.99 -4.63 2.05
CA ASP A 112 2.34 -5.31 3.31
C ASP A 112 2.64 -6.80 3.09
N ALA A 113 1.83 -7.48 2.26
CA ALA A 113 2.00 -8.89 1.92
C ALA A 113 3.36 -9.19 1.27
N VAL A 114 3.89 -8.28 0.45
CA VAL A 114 5.18 -8.47 -0.25
C VAL A 114 6.38 -7.87 0.48
N ALA A 115 6.18 -7.15 1.60
CA ALA A 115 7.18 -6.27 2.20
C ALA A 115 8.53 -6.92 2.58
N ARG A 116 8.60 -8.26 2.68
CA ARG A 116 9.83 -8.99 3.01
C ARG A 116 10.20 -10.06 1.97
N LEU A 117 9.55 -10.03 0.80
CA LEU A 117 9.92 -10.87 -0.33
C LEU A 117 11.07 -10.20 -1.08
N ASP A 118 11.92 -11.00 -1.73
CA ASP A 118 12.86 -10.50 -2.75
C ASP A 118 12.11 -10.02 -4.01
N ASP A 119 12.83 -9.47 -4.98
CA ASP A 119 12.20 -8.85 -6.16
C ASP A 119 11.47 -9.86 -7.05
N ASP A 120 12.02 -11.07 -7.20
CA ASP A 120 11.44 -12.12 -8.04
C ASP A 120 10.13 -12.66 -7.43
N ASP A 121 10.13 -12.94 -6.14
CA ASP A 121 8.94 -13.41 -5.45
C ASP A 121 7.93 -12.28 -5.19
N CYS A 122 8.38 -11.03 -5.06
CA CYS A 122 7.51 -9.85 -5.02
C CYS A 122 6.71 -9.71 -6.33
N ALA A 123 7.36 -9.80 -7.50
CA ALA A 123 6.69 -9.69 -8.78
C ALA A 123 5.64 -10.79 -9.00
N LYS A 124 5.94 -12.04 -8.61
CA LYS A 124 4.97 -13.16 -8.68
C LYS A 124 3.80 -12.94 -7.72
N ALA A 125 4.10 -12.51 -6.49
CA ALA A 125 3.08 -12.26 -5.48
C ALA A 125 2.13 -11.13 -5.88
N GLU A 126 2.63 -10.06 -6.50
CA GLU A 126 1.78 -8.96 -7.01
C GLU A 126 0.69 -9.49 -7.95
N ILE A 127 1.07 -10.32 -8.93
CA ILE A 127 0.13 -10.90 -9.91
C ILE A 127 -0.93 -11.75 -9.21
N LEU A 128 -0.52 -12.66 -8.33
CA LEU A 128 -1.44 -13.56 -7.63
C LEU A 128 -2.41 -12.80 -6.71
N LEU A 129 -1.91 -11.79 -6.00
CA LEU A 129 -2.73 -11.01 -5.08
C LEU A 129 -3.72 -10.11 -5.84
N LEU A 130 -3.32 -9.53 -6.98
CA LEU A 130 -4.23 -8.76 -7.84
C LEU A 130 -5.29 -9.64 -8.51
N ASP A 131 -4.96 -10.87 -8.89
CA ASP A 131 -5.93 -11.84 -9.39
C ASP A 131 -7.01 -12.15 -8.33
N MET A 132 -6.61 -12.34 -7.07
CA MET A 132 -7.58 -12.47 -5.97
C MET A 132 -8.46 -11.22 -5.82
N VAL A 133 -7.91 -10.02 -5.96
CA VAL A 133 -8.70 -8.78 -5.93
C VAL A 133 -9.72 -8.76 -7.08
N GLY A 134 -9.29 -9.12 -8.30
CA GLY A 134 -10.16 -9.21 -9.48
C GLY A 134 -11.28 -10.24 -9.33
N GLN A 135 -11.06 -11.29 -8.53
CA GLN A 135 -12.06 -12.29 -8.17
C GLN A 135 -12.99 -11.87 -7.01
N GLY A 136 -12.82 -10.65 -6.46
CA GLY A 136 -13.68 -10.11 -5.40
C GLY A 136 -13.34 -10.58 -3.99
N PHE A 137 -12.12 -11.10 -3.75
CA PHE A 137 -11.69 -11.47 -2.40
C PHE A 137 -11.49 -10.22 -1.54
N SER A 138 -12.01 -10.24 -0.30
CA SER A 138 -11.85 -9.12 0.63
C SER A 138 -10.38 -8.84 1.00
N PRO A 139 -10.03 -7.62 1.44
CA PRO A 139 -8.66 -7.30 1.83
C PRO A 139 -8.11 -8.23 2.92
N GLY A 140 -8.97 -8.66 3.87
CA GLY A 140 -8.57 -9.63 4.90
C GLY A 140 -8.18 -11.00 4.34
N LYS A 141 -8.85 -11.48 3.29
CA LYS A 141 -8.49 -12.74 2.61
C LYS A 141 -7.21 -12.59 1.80
N VAL A 142 -7.04 -11.48 1.08
CA VAL A 142 -5.80 -11.16 0.35
C VAL A 142 -4.60 -11.10 1.33
N ALA A 143 -4.76 -10.42 2.47
CA ALA A 143 -3.75 -10.36 3.51
C ALA A 143 -3.39 -11.75 4.07
N ALA A 144 -4.39 -12.62 4.28
CA ALA A 144 -4.16 -13.98 4.75
C ALA A 144 -3.37 -14.82 3.75
N PHE A 145 -3.69 -14.69 2.46
CA PHE A 145 -2.93 -15.37 1.40
C PHE A 145 -1.50 -14.85 1.28
N GLY A 146 -1.31 -13.52 1.38
CA GLY A 146 0.01 -12.91 1.42
C GLY A 146 0.91 -13.42 2.56
N ARG A 147 0.33 -13.63 3.75
CA ARG A 147 1.04 -14.29 4.86
C ARG A 147 1.47 -15.72 4.51
N ARG A 148 0.59 -16.47 3.84
CA ARG A 148 0.88 -17.85 3.42
C ARG A 148 1.99 -17.92 2.37
N ILE A 149 2.02 -17.01 1.39
CA ILE A 149 3.12 -16.89 0.42
C ILE A 149 4.46 -16.76 1.15
N ARG A 150 4.51 -15.88 2.16
CA ARG A 150 5.72 -15.64 2.93
C ARG A 150 6.18 -16.85 3.74
N GLU A 151 5.25 -17.56 4.37
CA GLU A 151 5.55 -18.80 5.09
C GLU A 151 6.20 -19.83 4.17
N VAL A 152 5.59 -20.08 3.00
CA VAL A 152 6.10 -21.06 2.03
C VAL A 152 7.49 -20.68 1.50
N ILE A 153 7.72 -19.40 1.21
CA ILE A 153 9.04 -18.91 0.78
C ILE A 153 10.08 -19.06 1.89
N THR A 154 9.72 -18.71 3.13
CA THR A 154 10.61 -18.87 4.29
C THR A 154 10.95 -20.35 4.51
N GLU A 155 9.98 -21.25 4.36
CA GLU A 155 10.19 -22.69 4.43
C GLU A 155 11.13 -23.16 3.31
N ARG A 156 10.90 -22.77 2.05
CA ARG A 156 11.76 -23.10 0.90
C ARG A 156 13.22 -22.67 1.14
N ASP A 157 13.42 -21.39 1.45
CA ASP A 157 14.75 -20.82 1.60
C ASP A 157 15.49 -21.42 2.81
N GLY A 158 14.77 -21.81 3.87
CA GLY A 158 15.32 -22.52 5.01
C GLY A 158 15.76 -23.96 4.71
N HIS A 159 15.10 -24.65 3.77
CA HIS A 159 15.49 -26.00 3.34
C HIS A 159 16.74 -25.98 2.43
N ASP A 160 16.85 -24.96 1.56
CA ASP A 160 18.00 -24.82 0.66
C ASP A 160 19.30 -24.42 1.38
N GLN A 161 19.20 -23.89 2.61
CA GLN A 161 20.33 -23.51 3.48
C GLN A 161 20.86 -24.68 4.34
N ALA A 162 20.29 -25.88 4.28
CA ALA A 162 20.77 -27.02 5.06
C ALA A 162 22.19 -27.45 4.63
N PRO A 163 23.15 -27.61 5.55
CA PRO A 163 24.54 -27.90 5.18
C PRO A 163 24.64 -29.28 4.50
N PRO A 164 25.50 -29.45 3.47
CA PRO A 164 25.71 -30.75 2.85
C PRO A 164 26.20 -31.72 3.92
N GLY A 165 25.43 -32.79 4.12
CA GLY A 165 25.67 -33.82 5.13
C GLY A 165 27.12 -34.29 5.11
N ARG A 166 27.76 -34.22 6.28
CA ARG A 166 29.09 -34.78 6.54
C ARG A 166 29.05 -36.26 6.17
N ALA A 167 29.66 -36.62 5.03
CA ALA A 167 29.82 -38.00 4.62
C ALA A 167 30.43 -38.80 5.78
N ALA A 168 29.71 -39.83 6.22
CA ALA A 168 30.19 -40.78 7.20
C ALA A 168 31.49 -41.41 6.68
N ARG A 169 32.62 -41.14 7.37
CA ARG A 169 33.83 -41.91 7.18
C ARG A 169 33.67 -43.19 8.00
N VAL A 170 33.72 -44.30 7.25
CA VAL A 170 33.88 -45.69 7.69
C VAL A 170 35.14 -45.84 8.53
#